data_AF-A0A413ZR81-F1
#
_entry.id   AF-A0A413ZR81-F1
#
_cell.length_a   1.000
_cell.length_b   1.000
_cell.length_c   1.000
_cell.angle_alpha   90.00
_cell.angle_beta   90.00
_cell.angle_gamma   90.00
#
_symmetry.space_group_name_H-M   'P 1'
#
loop_
_entity.id
_entity.type
_entity.pdbx_description
1 polymer ?
#
loop_
_entity_poly.entity_id
_entity_poly.type
_entity_poly.pdbx_seq_one_letter_code
_entity_poly.pdbx_strand_id
1 'polypeptide(L)'
;MKGTDESSGKDARQETARVLQSLRRHHFLYFSGYEGNDDMGRFLERVVQNRHTLSANGDFLQYPTNRESVSFAGTVKETGEKFFYRIYDLELFHYLLYKLRSIRMEKKEVQA
;
A
#
# COMPACT_ATOMS: atom_id res chain seq x y z
N MET A 1 -8.84 -0.42 -39.58
CA MET A 1 -9.13 -0.37 -38.13
C MET A 1 -7.84 -0.03 -37.41
N LYS A 2 -7.67 1.23 -36.98
CA LYS A 2 -6.43 1.72 -36.35
C LYS A 2 -6.64 1.66 -34.83
N GLY A 3 -6.10 0.61 -34.22
CA GLY A 3 -6.25 0.32 -32.79
C GLY A 3 -5.55 1.35 -31.91
N THR A 4 -6.22 1.65 -30.81
CA THR A 4 -5.86 2.47 -29.65
C THR A 4 -4.52 2.09 -29.02
N ASP A 5 -3.53 2.98 -29.07
CA ASP A 5 -2.28 2.81 -28.28
C ASP A 5 -1.68 4.12 -27.73
N GLU A 6 -2.31 5.28 -27.99
CA GLU A 6 -1.83 6.55 -27.44
C GLU A 6 -2.23 6.78 -25.96
N SER A 7 -3.19 6.01 -25.46
CA SER A 7 -3.66 6.10 -24.07
C SER A 7 -2.70 5.41 -23.09
N SER A 8 -2.08 4.30 -23.48
CA SER A 8 -1.25 3.48 -22.60
C SER A 8 0.03 4.21 -22.17
N GLY A 9 0.67 4.94 -23.09
CA GLY A 9 1.91 5.67 -22.79
C GLY A 9 1.72 6.91 -21.91
N LYS A 10 0.57 7.59 -21.98
CA LYS A 10 0.25 8.73 -21.10
C LYS A 10 -0.02 8.26 -19.66
N ASP A 11 -0.71 7.14 -19.54
CA ASP A 11 -1.02 6.51 -18.25
C ASP A 11 0.26 6.03 -17.55
N ALA A 12 1.15 5.32 -18.26
CA ALA A 12 2.42 4.86 -17.70
C ALA A 12 3.32 6.02 -17.21
N ARG A 13 3.36 7.15 -17.93
CA ARG A 13 4.11 8.35 -17.50
C ARG A 13 3.49 8.98 -16.26
N GLN A 14 2.17 9.05 -16.20
CA GLN A 14 1.45 9.59 -15.06
C GLN A 14 1.65 8.73 -13.82
N GLU A 15 1.56 7.41 -13.95
CA GLU A 15 1.86 6.46 -12.88
C GLU A 15 3.31 6.56 -12.40
N THR A 16 4.27 6.64 -13.32
CA THR A 16 5.68 6.83 -12.98
C THR A 16 5.87 8.14 -12.21
N ALA A 17 5.26 9.23 -12.67
CA ALA A 17 5.34 10.53 -11.99
C ALA A 17 4.73 10.47 -10.58
N ARG A 18 3.60 9.78 -10.39
CA ARG A 18 2.97 9.57 -9.08
C ARG A 18 3.89 8.83 -8.13
N VAL A 19 4.47 7.72 -8.57
CA VAL A 19 5.41 6.92 -7.76
C VAL A 19 6.62 7.77 -7.35
N LEU A 20 7.25 8.47 -8.30
CA LEU A 20 8.40 9.34 -8.02
C LEU A 20 8.05 10.49 -7.07
N GLN A 21 6.87 11.07 -7.18
CA GLN A 21 6.41 12.13 -6.28
C GLN A 21 6.17 11.61 -4.86
N SER A 22 5.53 10.44 -4.72
CA SER A 22 5.31 9.79 -3.42
C SER A 22 6.64 9.45 -2.75
N LEU A 23 7.57 8.81 -3.49
CA LEU A 23 8.93 8.53 -3.01
C LEU A 23 9.63 9.80 -2.52
N ARG A 24 9.59 10.89 -3.31
CA ARG A 24 10.22 12.16 -2.93
C ARG A 24 9.58 12.75 -1.66
N ARG A 25 8.26 12.68 -1.53
CA ARG A 25 7.53 13.21 -0.37
C ARG A 25 7.85 12.44 0.91
N HIS A 26 8.06 11.14 0.79
CA HIS A 26 8.34 10.24 1.93
C HIS A 26 9.82 9.90 2.07
N HIS A 27 10.71 10.77 1.57
CA HIS A 27 12.16 10.63 1.71
C HIS A 27 12.71 9.26 1.29
N PHE A 28 12.11 8.68 0.24
CA PHE A 28 12.45 7.36 -0.31
C PHE A 28 12.27 6.18 0.66
N LEU A 29 11.61 6.39 1.81
CA LEU A 29 11.37 5.33 2.79
C LEU A 29 10.29 4.34 2.32
N TYR A 30 9.29 4.86 1.61
CA TYR A 30 8.23 4.08 0.98
C TYR A 30 7.55 4.87 -0.14
N PHE A 31 6.71 4.21 -0.94
CA PHE A 31 5.71 4.89 -1.76
C PHE A 31 4.32 4.31 -1.51
N SER A 32 3.29 5.12 -1.72
CA SER A 32 1.88 4.71 -1.69
C SER A 32 1.33 4.55 -3.10
N GLY A 33 0.57 3.48 -3.32
CA GLY A 33 -0.11 3.21 -4.59
C GLY A 33 -1.43 3.99 -4.75
N TYR A 34 -1.88 4.72 -3.71
CA TYR A 34 -3.15 5.43 -3.73
C TYR A 34 -3.00 6.83 -3.13
N GLU A 35 -3.33 7.86 -3.90
CA GLU A 35 -3.19 9.27 -3.48
C GLU A 35 -3.99 9.60 -2.20
N GLY A 36 -5.16 8.97 -2.01
CA GLY A 36 -6.00 9.18 -0.82
C GLY A 36 -5.36 8.74 0.50
N ASN A 37 -4.35 7.86 0.43
CA ASN A 37 -3.60 7.34 1.57
C ASN A 37 -2.10 7.42 1.30
N ASP A 38 -1.64 8.58 0.84
CA ASP A 38 -0.22 8.73 0.56
C ASP A 38 0.63 8.69 1.84
N ASP A 39 0.11 9.20 2.96
CA ASP A 39 0.76 9.14 4.28
C ASP A 39 0.35 7.88 5.05
N MET A 40 1.29 6.92 5.16
CA MET A 40 1.07 5.65 5.86
C MET A 40 0.85 5.84 7.36
N GLY A 41 1.56 6.78 8.00
CA GLY A 41 1.43 7.03 9.44
C GLY A 41 0.02 7.51 9.77
N ARG A 42 -0.45 8.52 9.05
CA ARG A 42 -1.81 9.07 9.17
C ARG A 42 -2.87 8.03 8.85
N PHE A 43 -2.64 7.19 7.84
CA PHE A 43 -3.53 6.08 7.51
C PHE A 43 -3.67 5.09 8.69
N LEU A 44 -2.55 4.62 9.26
CA LEU A 44 -2.56 3.68 10.37
C LEU A 44 -3.25 4.27 11.61
N GLU A 45 -2.98 5.54 11.91
CA GLU A 45 -3.65 6.26 13.01
C GLU A 45 -5.17 6.32 12.81
N ARG A 46 -5.63 6.64 11.60
CA ARG A 46 -7.06 6.67 11.25
C ARG A 46 -7.71 5.29 11.45
N VAL A 47 -7.04 4.23 10.99
CA VAL A 47 -7.53 2.85 11.15
C VAL A 47 -7.68 2.49 12.63
N VAL A 48 -6.69 2.82 13.46
CA VAL A 48 -6.74 2.58 14.91
C VAL A 48 -7.84 3.40 15.58
N GLN A 49 -7.91 4.71 15.31
CA GLN A 49 -8.88 5.62 15.91
C GLN A 49 -10.32 5.21 15.60
N ASN A 50 -10.59 4.82 14.35
CA ASN A 50 -11.92 4.40 13.91
C ASN A 50 -12.23 2.93 14.23
N ARG A 51 -11.28 2.20 14.85
CA ARG A 51 -11.40 0.76 15.14
C ARG A 51 -11.72 -0.07 13.90
N HIS A 52 -11.18 0.33 12.76
CA HIS A 52 -11.37 -0.37 11.50
C HIS A 52 -10.59 -1.68 11.44
N THR A 53 -11.05 -2.55 10.56
CA THR A 53 -10.49 -3.88 10.31
C THR A 53 -9.78 -3.86 8.96
N LEU A 54 -8.54 -4.29 8.94
CA LEU A 54 -7.83 -4.51 7.68
C LEU A 54 -8.15 -5.91 7.17
N SER A 55 -8.40 -6.03 5.87
CA SER A 55 -8.61 -7.29 5.15
C SER A 55 -7.54 -7.45 4.08
N ALA A 56 -6.87 -8.60 4.07
CA ALA A 56 -5.96 -8.97 2.99
C ALA A 56 -6.66 -9.84 1.95
N ASN A 57 -6.38 -9.58 0.67
CA ASN A 57 -6.69 -10.50 -0.42
C ASN A 57 -5.49 -11.44 -0.61
N GLY A 58 -5.21 -12.28 0.39
CA GLY A 58 -3.98 -13.08 0.51
C GLY A 58 -3.18 -12.67 1.75
N ASP A 59 -1.87 -12.45 1.59
CA ASP A 59 -1.02 -11.93 2.66
C ASP A 59 -0.90 -10.41 2.64
N PHE A 60 -0.97 -9.79 3.83
CA PHE A 60 -0.72 -8.37 4.00
C PHE A 60 0.69 -7.97 3.61
N LEU A 61 1.67 -8.84 3.85
CA LEU A 61 3.10 -8.59 3.64
C LEU A 61 3.62 -9.48 2.53
N GLN A 62 4.05 -8.87 1.43
CA GLN A 62 4.60 -9.57 0.27
C GLN A 62 6.06 -9.15 0.06
N TYR A 63 6.93 -10.14 -0.07
CA TYR A 63 8.38 -9.94 -0.22
C TYR A 63 8.79 -10.24 -1.66
N PRO A 64 9.39 -9.29 -2.39
CA PRO A 64 9.98 -9.56 -3.68
C PRO A 64 11.19 -10.50 -3.53
N THR A 65 11.55 -11.21 -4.60
CA THR A 65 12.63 -12.21 -4.60
C THR A 65 13.96 -11.67 -4.10
N ASN A 66 14.28 -10.41 -4.42
CA ASN A 66 15.50 -9.73 -3.97
C ASN A 66 15.46 -9.25 -2.51
N ARG A 67 14.29 -9.26 -1.86
CA ARG A 67 14.07 -8.86 -0.46
C ARG A 67 14.52 -7.44 -0.11
N GLU A 68 14.61 -6.55 -1.10
CA GLU A 68 15.00 -5.14 -0.90
C GLU A 68 13.84 -4.25 -0.42
N SER A 69 12.63 -4.79 -0.37
CA SER A 69 11.45 -4.08 0.10
C SER A 69 10.40 -5.03 0.64
N VAL A 70 9.37 -4.47 1.29
CA VAL A 70 8.17 -5.20 1.68
C VAL A 70 6.96 -4.45 1.15
N SER A 71 6.03 -5.17 0.52
CA SER A 71 4.75 -4.59 0.14
C SER A 71 3.74 -4.85 1.25
N PHE A 72 3.11 -3.78 1.73
CA PHE A 72 1.99 -3.82 2.67
C PHE A 72 0.71 -3.41 1.95
N ALA A 73 -0.22 -4.34 1.74
CA ALA A 73 -1.38 -4.11 0.90
C ALA A 73 -2.65 -4.79 1.43
N GLY A 74 -3.79 -4.20 1.14
CA GLY A 74 -5.08 -4.75 1.53
C GLY A 74 -6.23 -3.77 1.33
N THR A 75 -7.27 -3.96 2.11
CA THR A 75 -8.49 -3.16 2.07
C THR A 75 -8.99 -2.91 3.48
N VAL A 76 -9.48 -1.71 3.77
CA VAL A 76 -10.22 -1.40 5.00
C VAL A 76 -11.61 -1.97 4.84
N LYS A 77 -11.97 -2.96 5.67
CA LYS A 77 -13.20 -3.76 5.51
C LYS A 77 -14.46 -2.89 5.55
N GLU A 78 -14.50 -1.93 6.47
CA GLU A 78 -15.68 -1.10 6.72
C GLU A 78 -15.96 -0.11 5.59
N THR A 79 -14.93 0.37 4.89
CA THR A 79 -15.07 1.40 3.84
C THR A 79 -14.85 0.86 2.43
N GLY A 80 -14.29 -0.34 2.28
CA GLY A 80 -13.84 -0.86 0.99
C GLY A 80 -12.60 -0.15 0.43
N GLU A 81 -11.99 0.76 1.22
CA GLU A 81 -10.85 1.56 0.82
C GLU A 81 -9.60 0.68 0.65
N LYS A 82 -9.02 0.68 -0.56
CA LYS A 82 -7.79 -0.05 -0.84
C LYS A 82 -6.58 0.76 -0.38
N PHE A 83 -5.56 0.04 0.09
CA PHE A 83 -4.26 0.63 0.42
C PHE A 83 -3.14 -0.25 -0.14
N PHE A 84 -2.03 0.39 -0.48
CA PHE A 84 -0.83 -0.27 -0.95
C PHE A 84 0.36 0.61 -0.60
N TYR A 85 1.35 0.04 0.08
CA TYR A 85 2.62 0.68 0.38
C TYR A 85 3.76 -0.25 0.03
N ARG A 86 4.82 0.26 -0.61
CA ARG A 86 6.09 -0.47 -0.74
C ARG A 86 7.15 0.21 0.11
N ILE A 87 7.63 -0.52 1.11
CA ILE A 87 8.50 -0.03 2.17
C ILE A 87 9.92 -0.51 1.88
N TYR A 88 10.87 0.41 1.83
CA TYR A 88 12.30 0.15 1.59
C TYR A 88 13.13 0.26 2.87
N ASP A 89 12.60 0.94 3.89
CA ASP A 89 13.30 1.18 5.15
C ASP A 89 12.93 0.16 6.24
N LEU A 90 13.94 -0.33 6.96
CA LEU A 90 13.79 -1.37 7.98
C LEU A 90 13.16 -0.83 9.29
N GLU A 91 13.50 0.38 9.70
CA GLU A 91 12.96 0.99 10.91
C GLU A 91 11.46 1.28 10.73
N LEU A 92 11.10 1.81 9.57
CA LEU A 92 9.72 2.03 9.18
C LEU A 92 8.93 0.72 9.11
N PHE A 93 9.55 -0.37 8.62
CA PHE A 93 8.92 -1.69 8.62
C PHE A 93 8.65 -2.19 10.05
N HIS A 94 9.60 -2.03 10.98
CA HIS A 94 9.37 -2.37 12.39
C HIS A 94 8.26 -1.53 13.03
N TYR A 95 8.20 -0.23 12.71
CA TYR A 95 7.11 0.64 13.16
C TYR A 95 5.74 0.15 12.65
N LEU A 96 5.65 -0.27 11.39
CA LEU A 96 4.45 -0.87 10.84
C LEU A 96 4.03 -2.11 11.65
N LEU A 97 4.96 -3.06 11.88
CA LEU A 97 4.67 -4.27 12.65
C LEU A 97 4.17 -3.96 14.07
N TYR A 98 4.76 -2.95 14.72
CA TYR A 98 4.32 -2.50 16.03
C TYR A 98 2.86 -2.00 15.99
N LYS A 99 2.52 -1.16 15.02
CA LYS A 99 1.14 -0.62 14.87
C LYS A 99 0.13 -1.72 14.55
N LEU A 100 0.49 -2.69 13.71
CA LEU A 100 -0.41 -3.79 13.35
C LEU A 100 -0.85 -4.64 14.55
N ARG A 101 -0.08 -4.68 15.66
CA ARG A 101 -0.51 -5.35 16.90
C ARG A 101 -1.77 -4.75 17.52
N SER A 102 -2.07 -3.48 17.23
CA SER A 102 -3.24 -2.77 17.74
C SER A 102 -4.42 -2.73 16.77
N ILE A 103 -4.27 -3.30 15.57
CA ILE A 103 -5.24 -3.24 14.48
C ILE A 103 -5.89 -4.62 14.31
N ARG A 104 -7.21 -4.64 14.13
CA ARG A 104 -7.94 -5.87 13.79
C ARG A 104 -7.61 -6.26 12.35
N MET A 105 -7.25 -7.51 12.13
CA MET A 105 -6.87 -8.03 10.82
C MET A 105 -7.65 -9.29 10.48
N GLU A 106 -8.17 -9.34 9.27
CA GLU A 106 -8.79 -10.51 8.67
C GLU A 106 -7.98 -10.95 7.46
N LYS A 107 -7.68 -12.24 7.38
CA LYS A 107 -7.21 -12.87 6.15
C LYS A 107 -8.42 -13.48 5.47
N LYS A 108 -8.66 -13.18 4.20
CA LYS A 108 -9.62 -13.98 3.43
C LYS A 108 -9.06 -15.39 3.31
N GLU A 109 -9.84 -16.38 3.75
CA GLU A 109 -9.57 -17.78 3.42
C GLU A 109 -9.54 -17.90 1.89
N VAL A 110 -8.42 -18.36 1.37
CA VAL A 110 -8.33 -18.76 -0.03
C VAL A 110 -9.25 -19.97 -0.16
N GLN A 111 -10.40 -19.82 -0.83
CA GLN A 111 -11.18 -20.98 -1.24
C GLN A 111 -10.29 -21.81 -2.17
N ALA A 112 -9.97 -23.02 -1.70
CA ALA A 112 -9.13 -24.00 -2.40
C ALA A 112 -9.86 -24.59 -3.61
#